data_AF-A0A161V9G1-F1
#
_entry.id   AF-A0A161V9G1-F1
#
_cell.length_a   1.000
_cell.length_b   1.000
_cell.length_c   1.000
_cell.angle_alpha   90.00
_cell.angle_beta   90.00
_cell.angle_gamma   90.00
#
_symmetry.space_group_name_H-M   'P 1'
#
loop_
_entity.id
_entity.type
_entity.pdbx_description
1 polymer ?
#
loop_
_entity_poly.entity_id
_entity_poly.type
_entity_poly.pdbx_seq_one_letter_code
_entity_poly.pdbx_strand_id
1 'polypeptide(L)'
;MTDTSVKKIDSSYSPKGQLGQKYLASGKSVSMRLWEDEQPSADKQPTSRDYETVGYAIKGRAELHIEGQMILLEPGSSWVVPKGASHTYKILEPFTAVEATSPPAQIHGRDD
;
A
#
# COMPACT_ATOMS: atom_id res chain seq x y z
N MET A 1 21.16 -18.73 -9.60
CA MET A 1 21.83 -18.38 -8.33
C MET A 1 20.81 -17.83 -7.37
N THR A 2 20.76 -18.37 -6.16
CA THR A 2 19.94 -17.83 -5.05
C THR A 2 20.53 -16.50 -4.62
N ASP A 3 19.69 -15.48 -4.49
CA ASP A 3 20.11 -14.18 -3.94
C ASP A 3 20.18 -14.33 -2.42
N THR A 4 21.37 -14.15 -1.86
CA THR A 4 21.64 -14.27 -0.42
C THR A 4 21.98 -12.93 0.21
N SER A 5 21.76 -11.82 -0.50
CA SER A 5 22.06 -10.48 0.00
C SER A 5 21.02 -10.01 1.02
N VAL A 6 21.48 -9.38 2.10
CA VAL A 6 20.61 -8.69 3.07
C VAL A 6 20.46 -7.24 2.63
N LYS A 7 19.22 -6.76 2.52
CA LYS A 7 18.90 -5.36 2.25
C LYS A 7 18.23 -4.74 3.47
N LYS A 8 18.81 -3.66 3.99
CA LYS A 8 18.22 -2.81 5.02
C LYS A 8 17.96 -1.44 4.42
N ILE A 9 16.73 -0.96 4.54
CA ILE A 9 16.32 0.37 4.09
C ILE A 9 15.93 1.20 5.32
N ASP A 10 16.42 2.43 5.38
CA ASP A 10 15.98 3.43 6.35
C ASP A 10 14.89 4.29 5.69
N SER A 11 13.68 4.24 6.23
CA SER A 11 12.52 4.96 5.70
C SER A 11 12.67 6.48 5.77
N SER A 12 13.55 7.00 6.64
CA SER A 12 13.78 8.43 6.83
C SER A 12 14.39 9.09 5.59
N TYR A 13 15.09 8.31 4.76
CA TYR A 13 15.76 8.76 3.53
C TYR A 13 15.13 8.17 2.27
N SER A 14 13.99 7.48 2.41
CA SER A 14 13.37 6.79 1.29
C SER A 14 12.70 7.76 0.33
N PRO A 15 12.86 7.57 -0.99
CA PRO A 15 12.15 8.37 -1.97
C PRO A 15 10.64 8.10 -1.90
N LYS A 16 9.87 9.12 -2.28
CA LYS A 16 8.41 9.01 -2.45
C LYS A 16 8.06 8.68 -3.90
N GLY A 17 7.09 7.81 -4.09
CA GLY A 17 6.44 7.52 -5.37
C GLY A 17 5.47 8.62 -5.77
N GLN A 18 4.92 8.51 -6.98
CA GLN A 18 4.03 9.53 -7.55
C GLN A 18 2.74 9.72 -6.75
N LEU A 19 2.30 8.69 -6.02
CA LEU A 19 1.09 8.74 -5.20
C LEU A 19 1.36 9.21 -3.77
N GLY A 20 2.61 9.52 -3.41
CA GLY A 20 3.01 9.97 -2.06
C GLY A 20 3.59 8.87 -1.16
N GLN A 21 3.47 7.61 -1.56
CA GLN A 21 4.00 6.45 -0.84
C GLN A 21 5.53 6.48 -0.73
N LYS A 22 6.10 6.25 0.45
CA LYS A 22 7.55 6.02 0.61
C LYS A 22 7.88 4.59 0.21
N TYR A 23 8.91 4.41 -0.61
CA TYR A 23 9.39 3.07 -0.97
C TYR A 23 10.22 2.46 0.16
N LEU A 24 9.87 1.25 0.59
CA LEU A 24 10.62 0.51 1.61
C LEU A 24 11.43 -0.62 0.96
N ALA A 25 11.75 -1.68 1.72
CA ALA A 25 12.50 -2.82 1.21
C ALA A 25 11.78 -3.49 0.02
N SER A 26 12.56 -3.81 -1.03
CA SER A 26 12.08 -4.50 -2.22
C SER A 26 12.95 -5.71 -2.55
N GLY A 27 12.32 -6.88 -2.61
CA GLY A 27 12.87 -8.11 -3.14
C GLY A 27 12.46 -8.35 -4.60
N LYS A 28 12.67 -9.58 -5.07
CA LYS A 28 12.27 -9.99 -6.43
C LYS A 28 10.76 -10.22 -6.56
N SER A 29 10.14 -10.74 -5.50
CA SER A 29 8.73 -11.15 -5.51
C SER A 29 7.82 -10.26 -4.68
N VAL A 30 8.38 -9.51 -3.73
CA VAL A 30 7.61 -8.66 -2.82
C VAL A 30 8.31 -7.32 -2.62
N SER A 31 7.52 -6.25 -2.50
CA SER A 31 8.01 -4.94 -2.08
C SER A 31 7.10 -4.33 -1.04
N MET A 32 7.68 -3.56 -0.13
CA MET A 32 6.95 -2.81 0.88
C MET A 32 6.88 -1.32 0.53
N ARG A 33 5.81 -0.67 0.97
CA ARG A 33 5.65 0.79 0.91
C ARG A 33 4.99 1.30 2.18
N LEU A 34 5.24 2.57 2.49
CA LEU A 34 4.63 3.28 3.61
C LEU A 34 3.81 4.45 3.08
N TRP A 35 2.53 4.46 3.44
CA TRP A 35 1.67 5.63 3.37
C TRP A 35 1.80 6.36 4.71
N GLU A 36 2.25 7.61 4.69
CA GLU A 36 2.59 8.35 5.91
C GLU A 36 1.79 9.64 5.97
N ASP A 37 0.92 9.73 6.99
CA ASP A 37 0.11 10.92 7.26
C ASP A 37 -0.74 11.36 6.06
N GLU A 38 -1.30 10.37 5.34
CA GLU A 38 -2.22 10.61 4.23
C GLU A 38 -3.42 11.39 4.76
N GLN A 39 -3.68 12.55 4.18
CA GLN A 39 -4.76 13.43 4.63
C GLN A 39 -6.10 12.99 4.02
N PRO A 40 -7.23 13.28 4.70
CA PRO A 40 -8.54 13.20 4.10
C PRO A 40 -8.58 13.94 2.75
N SER A 41 -9.03 13.26 1.71
CA SER A 41 -9.13 13.81 0.36
C SER A 41 -10.46 13.42 -0.29
N ALA A 42 -10.79 14.08 -1.40
CA ALA A 42 -11.99 13.75 -2.17
C ALA A 42 -11.94 12.27 -2.63
N ASP A 43 -13.11 11.65 -2.73
CA ASP A 43 -13.24 10.23 -3.07
C ASP A 43 -12.46 9.91 -4.36
N LYS A 44 -11.46 9.03 -4.25
CA LYS A 44 -10.68 8.56 -5.40
C LYS A 44 -11.51 7.55 -6.19
N GLN A 45 -11.42 7.60 -7.52
CA GLN A 45 -12.04 6.58 -8.36
C GLN A 45 -11.46 5.20 -8.04
N PRO A 46 -12.28 4.13 -8.05
CA PRO A 46 -11.79 2.77 -7.88
C PRO A 46 -10.74 2.41 -8.94
N THR A 47 -9.73 1.67 -8.51
CA THR A 47 -8.67 1.16 -9.38
C THR A 47 -8.53 -0.34 -9.22
N SER A 48 -8.05 -1.01 -10.26
CA SER A 48 -7.67 -2.43 -10.21
C SER A 48 -6.18 -2.53 -10.50
N ARG A 49 -5.47 -3.38 -9.76
CA ARG A 49 -4.02 -3.52 -9.87
C ARG A 49 -3.62 -4.96 -10.18
N ASP A 50 -2.59 -5.15 -11.00
CA ASP A 50 -2.13 -6.48 -11.43
C ASP A 50 -1.21 -7.18 -10.39
N TYR A 51 -1.39 -6.84 -9.12
CA TYR A 51 -0.70 -7.41 -7.96
C TYR A 51 -1.64 -7.49 -6.76
N GLU A 52 -1.35 -8.41 -5.85
CA GLU A 52 -1.99 -8.47 -4.53
C GLU A 52 -1.36 -7.43 -3.60
N THR A 53 -2.17 -6.86 -2.72
CA THR A 53 -1.71 -5.99 -1.63
C THR A 53 -2.14 -6.56 -0.30
N VAL A 54 -1.21 -6.66 0.65
CA VAL A 54 -1.52 -6.88 2.07
C VAL A 54 -1.09 -5.66 2.86
N GLY A 55 -1.89 -5.23 3.82
CA GLY A 55 -1.62 -4.01 4.57
C GLY A 55 -1.84 -4.12 6.06
N TYR A 56 -1.24 -3.19 6.80
CA TYR A 56 -1.39 -3.02 8.23
C TYR A 56 -1.48 -1.53 8.58
N ALA A 57 -2.50 -1.17 9.36
CA ALA A 57 -2.78 0.20 9.77
C ALA A 57 -2.04 0.53 11.06
N ILE A 58 -1.22 1.59 11.01
CA ILE A 58 -0.40 2.05 12.14
C ILE A 58 -1.13 3.14 12.92
N LYS A 59 -1.76 4.08 12.23
CA LYS A 59 -2.43 5.26 12.82
C LYS A 59 -3.57 5.75 11.93
N GLY A 60 -4.56 6.39 12.53
CA GLY A 60 -5.67 7.03 11.81
C GLY A 60 -6.72 6.03 11.37
N ARG A 61 -7.65 6.49 10.52
CA ARG A 61 -8.76 5.68 10.04
C ARG A 61 -9.03 5.90 8.56
N ALA A 62 -9.37 4.82 7.87
CA ALA A 62 -9.74 4.83 6.46
C ALA A 62 -10.81 3.77 6.18
N GLU A 63 -11.62 3.98 5.16
CA GLU A 63 -12.50 2.95 4.60
C GLU A 63 -11.80 2.31 3.40
N LEU A 64 -11.84 0.99 3.31
CA LEU A 64 -11.51 0.25 2.09
C LEU A 64 -12.83 -0.24 1.47
N HIS A 65 -13.11 0.23 0.26
CA HIS A 65 -14.23 -0.21 -0.56
C HIS A 65 -13.71 -1.18 -1.62
N ILE A 66 -14.27 -2.38 -1.69
CA ILE A 66 -13.83 -3.45 -2.60
C ILE A 66 -14.99 -4.40 -2.92
N GLU A 67 -15.21 -4.69 -4.21
CA GLU A 67 -16.25 -5.66 -4.67
C GLU A 67 -17.65 -5.46 -4.02
N GLY A 68 -18.08 -4.21 -3.84
CA GLY A 68 -19.36 -3.86 -3.22
C GLY A 68 -19.41 -3.99 -1.69
N GLN A 69 -18.27 -4.29 -1.06
CA GLN A 69 -18.09 -4.32 0.39
C GLN A 69 -17.34 -3.08 0.85
N MET A 70 -17.55 -2.71 2.11
CA MET A 70 -16.77 -1.68 2.80
C MET A 70 -16.31 -2.24 4.14
N ILE A 71 -15.02 -2.05 4.43
CA ILE A 71 -14.46 -2.31 5.75
C ILE A 71 -13.79 -1.05 6.30
N LEU A 72 -13.90 -0.86 7.61
CA LEU A 72 -13.18 0.18 8.33
C LEU A 72 -11.79 -0.33 8.73
N LEU A 73 -10.77 0.45 8.41
CA LEU A 73 -9.38 0.24 8.81
C LEU A 73 -9.05 1.20 9.95
N GLU A 74 -8.65 0.65 11.08
CA GLU A 74 -8.25 1.36 12.30
C GLU A 74 -6.87 0.86 12.74
N PRO A 75 -6.18 1.51 13.69
CA PRO A 75 -4.87 1.04 14.15
C PRO A 75 -4.95 -0.41 14.63
N GLY A 76 -4.11 -1.28 14.04
CA GLY A 76 -4.14 -2.73 14.28
C GLY A 76 -4.92 -3.55 13.25
N SER A 77 -5.72 -2.93 12.38
CA SER A 77 -6.33 -3.61 11.24
C SER A 77 -5.27 -4.10 10.28
N SER A 78 -5.47 -5.32 9.77
CA SER A 78 -4.78 -5.83 8.59
C SER A 78 -5.79 -6.24 7.52
N TRP A 79 -5.40 -6.17 6.26
CA TRP A 79 -6.30 -6.45 5.13
C TRP A 79 -5.55 -7.05 3.96
N VAL A 80 -6.33 -7.58 3.02
CA VAL A 80 -5.88 -8.07 1.72
C VAL A 80 -6.73 -7.43 0.64
N VAL A 81 -6.09 -6.89 -0.39
CA VAL A 81 -6.71 -6.56 -1.68
C VAL A 81 -6.19 -7.59 -2.70
N PRO A 82 -7.04 -8.52 -3.15
CA PRO A 82 -6.65 -9.51 -4.15
C PRO A 82 -6.22 -8.85 -5.47
N LYS A 83 -5.30 -9.51 -6.18
CA LYS A 83 -4.89 -9.11 -7.53
C LYS A 83 -6.11 -8.99 -8.45
N GLY A 84 -6.21 -7.86 -9.16
CA GLY A 84 -7.28 -7.57 -10.12
C GLY A 84 -8.60 -7.10 -9.50
N ALA A 85 -8.72 -7.07 -8.17
CA ALA A 85 -9.94 -6.59 -7.52
C ALA A 85 -10.04 -5.06 -7.59
N SER A 86 -11.24 -4.57 -7.91
CA SER A 86 -11.50 -3.13 -7.98
C SER A 86 -11.70 -2.58 -6.58
N HIS A 87 -10.85 -1.63 -6.19
CA HIS A 87 -10.86 -1.07 -4.84
C HIS A 87 -10.57 0.43 -4.82
N THR A 88 -11.04 1.10 -3.76
CA THR A 88 -10.66 2.48 -3.42
C THR A 88 -10.53 2.65 -1.91
N TYR A 89 -9.71 3.61 -1.51
CA TYR A 89 -9.52 4.00 -0.12
C TYR A 89 -10.10 5.39 0.10
N LYS A 90 -10.88 5.54 1.18
CA LYS A 90 -11.36 6.82 1.66
C LYS A 90 -10.72 7.13 3.00
N ILE A 91 -9.86 8.14 3.03
CA ILE A 91 -9.18 8.54 4.27
C ILE A 91 -10.14 9.39 5.11
N LEU A 92 -10.41 8.96 6.34
CA LEU A 92 -11.31 9.64 7.27
C LEU A 92 -10.56 10.59 8.21
N GLU A 93 -9.36 10.19 8.62
CA GLU A 93 -8.43 10.91 9.51
C GLU A 93 -7.00 10.68 9.02
N PRO A 94 -6.02 11.54 9.36
CA PRO A 94 -4.64 11.35 8.94
C PRO A 94 -4.14 9.92 9.16
N PHE A 95 -3.93 9.20 8.06
CA PHE A 95 -3.79 7.74 8.04
C PHE A 95 -2.37 7.34 7.69
N THR A 96 -1.83 6.41 8.48
CA THR A 96 -0.50 5.82 8.25
C THR A 96 -0.63 4.32 8.19
N ALA A 97 -0.13 3.72 7.11
CA ALA A 97 -0.19 2.29 6.87
C ALA A 97 1.04 1.78 6.14
N VAL A 98 1.45 0.56 6.48
CA VAL A 98 2.44 -0.19 5.72
C VAL A 98 1.72 -1.20 4.83
N GLU A 99 2.17 -1.33 3.60
CA GLU A 99 1.67 -2.32 2.65
C GLU A 99 2.82 -3.13 2.06
N ALA A 100 2.54 -4.38 1.70
CA ALA A 100 3.38 -5.22 0.88
C ALA A 100 2.62 -5.67 -0.36
N THR A 101 3.30 -5.69 -1.51
CA THR A 101 2.71 -6.03 -2.81
C THR A 101 3.44 -7.18 -3.49
N SER A 102 2.69 -8.05 -4.16
CA SER A 102 3.20 -9.19 -4.93
C SER A 102 2.46 -9.38 -6.26
N PRO A 103 3.13 -9.29 -7.42
CA PRO A 103 4.53 -8.88 -7.59
C PRO A 103 4.75 -7.42 -7.15
N PRO A 104 6.01 -6.96 -7.01
CA PRO A 104 6.30 -5.59 -6.58
C PRO A 104 5.61 -4.53 -7.47
N ALA A 105 4.91 -3.59 -6.85
CA ALA A 105 4.10 -2.59 -7.54
C ALA A 105 4.92 -1.56 -8.33
N GLN A 106 6.07 -1.16 -7.81
CA GLN A 106 6.98 -0.19 -8.46
C GLN A 106 7.71 -0.74 -9.70
N ILE A 107 7.64 -2.04 -9.96
CA ILE A 107 8.32 -2.68 -11.09
C ILE A 107 7.37 -2.74 -12.29
N HIS A 108 7.86 -2.31 -13.47
CA HIS A 108 7.11 -2.27 -14.72
C HIS A 108 5.89 -1.33 -14.72
N GLY A 109 5.90 -0.27 -13.91
CA GLY A 109 4.82 0.73 -13.90
C GLY A 109 3.47 0.18 -13.43
N ARG A 110 3.44 -0.85 -12.58
CA ARG A 110 2.16 -1.45 -12.12
C ARG A 110 1.37 -0.52 -11.17
N ASP A 111 2.07 0.40 -10.53
CA ASP A 111 1.47 1.48 -9.71
C ASP A 111 0.83 2.59 -10.56
N ASP A 112 1.10 2.65 -11.88
CA ASP A 112 0.49 3.60 -12.82
C ASP A 112 -0.87 3.08 -13.30
#